data_AF-A0A8K0CTL4-F1
#
_entry.id   AF-A0A8K0CTL4-F1
#
_cell.length_a   1.000
_cell.length_b   1.000
_cell.length_c   1.000
_cell.angle_alpha   90.00
_cell.angle_beta   90.00
_cell.angle_gamma   90.00
#
_symmetry.space_group_name_H-M   'P 1'
#
loop_
_entity.id
_entity.type
_entity.pdbx_description
1 polymer ?
#
loop_
_entity_poly.entity_id
_entity_poly.type
_entity_poly.pdbx_seq_one_letter_code
_entity_poly.pdbx_strand_id
1 'polypeptide(L)'
;MGWLGASKTFGVPQATLSRKSQGNDKDKELGRYQTTFATDQETDLEATSELAVRNGIDNRFNKKIKMTGELFLHWLKHFKKHANPSPEKKVLVLVDRHSSHVLSYAKETGIVMMSFHPHCTHRLQSLDVTFFAPLKTFYNQEVSKWLRTHPGRVVTQYQTATLFSETYGKAATNQNAVSGFAKTEI
;
A
#
# COMPACT_ATOMS: atom_id res chain seq x y z
N MET A 1 -20.13 6.05 9.39
CA MET A 1 -19.44 5.44 8.21
C MET A 1 -18.94 4.00 8.45
N GLY A 2 -19.34 3.30 9.52
CA GLY A 2 -18.63 2.08 9.99
C GLY A 2 -18.90 0.79 9.22
N TRP A 3 -20.17 0.40 9.01
CA TRP A 3 -20.49 -0.96 8.54
C TRP A 3 -20.65 -1.09 7.03
N LEU A 4 -21.21 -0.07 6.37
CA LEU A 4 -21.38 -0.07 4.92
C LEU A 4 -20.03 -0.01 4.19
N GLY A 5 -19.08 0.77 4.74
CA GLY A 5 -17.70 0.83 4.27
C GLY A 5 -16.97 -0.49 4.45
N ALA A 6 -17.04 -1.08 5.64
CA ALA A 6 -16.46 -2.40 5.91
C ALA A 6 -17.07 -3.49 5.02
N SER A 7 -18.40 -3.47 4.80
CA SER A 7 -19.08 -4.42 3.93
C SER A 7 -18.59 -4.36 2.48
N LYS A 8 -18.44 -3.15 1.93
CA LYS A 8 -17.90 -2.94 0.57
C LYS A 8 -16.41 -3.29 0.46
N THR A 9 -15.63 -3.06 1.52
CA THR A 9 -14.19 -3.34 1.54
C THR A 9 -13.89 -4.83 1.64
N PHE A 10 -14.64 -5.56 2.47
CA PHE A 10 -14.37 -6.98 2.77
C PHE A 10 -15.32 -7.96 2.04
N GLY A 11 -16.33 -7.45 1.31
CA GLY A 11 -17.28 -8.30 0.59
C GLY A 11 -18.23 -9.09 1.50
N VAL A 12 -18.34 -8.71 2.77
CA VAL A 12 -19.15 -9.40 3.78
C VAL A 12 -20.46 -8.62 4.01
N PRO A 13 -21.63 -9.28 4.06
CA PRO A 13 -22.89 -8.60 4.34
C PRO A 13 -22.87 -7.81 5.66
N GLN A 14 -23.44 -6.61 5.65
CA GLN A 14 -23.45 -5.70 6.80
C GLN A 14 -24.04 -6.35 8.07
N ALA A 15 -25.10 -7.14 7.91
CA ALA A 15 -25.77 -7.86 9.00
C ALA A 15 -24.88 -8.93 9.66
N THR A 16 -23.91 -9.47 8.93
CA THR A 16 -22.95 -10.46 9.45
C THR A 16 -21.87 -9.77 10.29
N LEU A 17 -21.33 -8.66 9.79
CA LEU A 17 -20.35 -7.84 10.51
C LEU A 17 -20.94 -7.27 11.81
N SER A 18 -22.18 -6.78 11.75
CA SER A 18 -22.88 -6.23 12.93
C SER A 18 -23.13 -7.28 14.01
N ARG A 19 -23.58 -8.49 13.63
CA ARG A 19 -23.85 -9.58 14.59
C ARG A 19 -22.59 -10.05 15.31
N LYS A 20 -21.47 -10.11 14.59
CA LYS A 20 -20.17 -10.51 15.16
C LYS A 20 -19.63 -9.46 16.13
N SER A 21 -19.79 -8.18 15.78
CA SER A 21 -19.43 -7.05 16.67
C SER A 21 -20.27 -7.00 17.95
N GLN A 22 -21.54 -7.41 17.88
CA GLN A 22 -22.46 -7.39 19.01
C GLN A 22 -22.34 -8.64 19.91
N GLY A 23 -21.39 -9.53 19.63
CA GLY A 23 -21.02 -10.62 20.54
C GLY A 23 -21.87 -11.89 20.45
N ASN A 24 -22.95 -11.90 19.67
CA ASN A 24 -23.83 -13.07 19.55
C ASN A 24 -23.21 -14.26 18.79
N ASP A 25 -22.06 -14.07 18.11
CA ASP A 25 -21.44 -15.10 17.26
C ASP A 25 -19.91 -14.94 17.21
N LYS A 26 -19.26 -14.70 18.36
CA LYS A 26 -17.79 -14.55 18.42
C LYS A 26 -17.05 -15.79 17.91
N ASP A 27 -17.61 -16.97 18.15
CA ASP A 27 -16.97 -18.26 17.87
C ASP A 27 -17.42 -18.91 16.54
N LYS A 28 -18.37 -18.33 15.81
CA LYS A 28 -18.71 -18.81 14.47
C LYS A 28 -17.77 -18.22 13.41
N GLU A 29 -17.19 -19.10 12.61
CA GLU A 29 -16.44 -18.72 11.41
C GLU A 29 -17.34 -17.93 10.44
N LEU A 30 -16.77 -16.97 9.71
CA LEU A 30 -17.50 -16.10 8.76
C LEU A 30 -18.02 -16.85 7.50
N GLY A 31 -18.18 -18.17 7.59
CA GLY A 31 -18.50 -19.08 6.50
C GLY A 31 -17.47 -18.97 5.37
N ARG A 32 -17.96 -18.75 4.14
CA ARG A 32 -17.15 -18.61 2.91
C ARG A 32 -16.12 -17.46 2.95
N TYR A 33 -16.24 -16.51 3.88
CA TYR A 33 -15.39 -15.33 3.95
C TYR A 33 -14.30 -15.52 5.00
N GLN A 34 -13.21 -16.18 4.62
CA GLN A 34 -12.06 -16.35 5.50
C GLN A 34 -11.19 -15.07 5.58
N THR A 35 -10.51 -14.90 6.70
CA THR A 35 -9.43 -13.92 6.84
C THR A 35 -8.36 -14.16 5.77
N THR A 36 -7.77 -13.07 5.24
CA THR A 36 -6.78 -13.12 4.15
C THR A 36 -5.54 -13.96 4.48
N PHE A 37 -5.29 -14.22 5.76
CA PHE A 37 -4.28 -15.15 6.27
C PHE A 37 -4.90 -16.01 7.37
N ALA A 38 -4.51 -17.28 7.42
CA ALA A 38 -4.84 -18.15 8.54
C ALA A 38 -3.95 -17.79 9.76
N THR A 39 -4.43 -18.02 10.99
CA THR A 39 -3.78 -17.53 12.23
C THR A 39 -2.37 -18.09 12.42
N ASP A 40 -2.14 -19.32 11.99
CA ASP A 40 -0.84 -19.98 11.87
C ASP A 40 0.10 -19.21 10.93
N GLN A 41 -0.37 -18.86 9.72
CA GLN A 41 0.42 -18.06 8.78
C GLN A 41 0.73 -16.68 9.36
N GLU A 42 -0.19 -16.04 10.08
CA GLU A 42 0.08 -14.75 10.71
C GLU A 42 1.16 -14.83 11.80
N THR A 43 1.19 -15.93 12.54
CA THR A 43 2.18 -16.17 13.60
C THR A 43 3.56 -16.46 12.98
N ASP A 44 3.59 -17.24 11.89
CA ASP A 44 4.81 -17.49 11.12
C ASP A 44 5.39 -16.21 10.51
N LEU A 45 4.54 -15.26 10.09
CA LEU A 45 4.99 -13.97 9.59
C LEU A 45 5.62 -13.09 10.67
N GLU A 46 5.02 -13.02 11.86
CA GLU A 46 5.60 -12.31 13.00
C GLU A 46 6.92 -12.99 13.45
N ALA A 47 6.97 -14.33 13.52
CA ALA A 47 8.19 -15.05 13.88
C ALA A 47 9.32 -14.89 12.83
N THR A 48 9.00 -14.98 11.54
CA THR A 48 9.96 -14.73 10.44
C THR A 48 10.47 -13.29 10.50
N SER A 49 9.61 -12.36 10.93
CA SER A 49 9.98 -10.97 11.04
C SER A 49 11.00 -10.70 12.14
N GLU A 50 10.83 -11.36 13.29
CA GLU A 50 11.74 -11.27 14.44
C GLU A 50 13.07 -11.97 14.15
N LEU A 51 13.02 -13.12 13.45
CA LEU A 51 14.20 -13.82 12.96
C LEU A 51 14.99 -12.98 11.96
N ALA A 52 14.33 -12.28 11.03
CA ALA A 52 15.02 -11.41 10.08
C ALA A 52 15.73 -10.25 10.80
N VAL A 53 15.08 -9.61 11.78
CA VAL A 53 15.71 -8.58 12.62
C VAL A 53 16.89 -9.14 13.42
N ARG A 54 16.74 -10.32 14.05
CA ARG A 54 17.84 -11.00 14.78
C ARG A 54 19.04 -11.34 13.90
N ASN A 55 18.80 -11.66 12.63
CA ASN A 55 19.85 -12.03 11.69
C ASN A 55 20.41 -10.83 10.90
N GLY A 56 20.07 -9.59 11.28
CA GLY A 56 20.54 -8.38 10.61
C GLY A 56 19.99 -8.23 9.17
N ILE A 57 18.96 -9.00 8.82
CA ILE A 57 18.25 -8.89 7.56
C ILE A 57 17.23 -7.77 7.74
N ASP A 58 17.43 -6.68 7.01
CA ASP A 58 16.59 -5.48 7.08
C ASP A 58 15.15 -5.83 6.69
N ASN A 59 14.34 -6.15 7.69
CA ASN A 59 12.97 -6.59 7.52
C ASN A 59 12.05 -5.37 7.43
N ARG A 60 12.12 -4.70 6.28
CA ARG A 60 11.53 -3.38 6.02
C ARG A 60 10.03 -3.38 5.82
N PHE A 61 9.39 -4.55 5.70
CA PHE A 61 7.97 -4.68 5.33
C PHE A 61 7.26 -5.72 6.20
N ASN A 62 7.08 -5.41 7.49
CA ASN A 62 6.25 -6.20 8.40
C ASN A 62 4.91 -5.48 8.70
N LYS A 63 3.87 -6.26 9.02
CA LYS A 63 2.44 -5.95 9.27
C LYS A 63 2.14 -4.69 10.10
N LYS A 64 3.11 -4.17 10.87
CA LYS A 64 2.96 -3.01 11.78
C LYS A 64 3.93 -1.84 11.50
N ILE A 65 4.74 -1.89 10.45
CA ILE A 65 5.72 -0.82 10.19
C ILE A 65 5.00 0.35 9.50
N LYS A 66 4.75 1.42 10.26
CA LYS A 66 4.38 2.72 9.69
C LYS A 66 5.62 3.36 9.07
N MET A 67 5.44 4.18 8.05
CA MET A 67 6.51 4.96 7.47
C MET A 67 7.14 5.86 8.56
N THR A 68 8.39 5.58 8.94
CA THR A 68 9.18 6.45 9.83
C THR A 68 9.97 7.44 8.99
N GLY A 69 10.42 8.55 9.58
CA GLY A 69 11.23 9.52 8.86
C GLY A 69 12.59 8.96 8.40
N GLU A 70 13.16 8.00 9.14
CA GLU A 70 14.40 7.31 8.73
C GLU A 70 14.17 6.40 7.51
N LEU A 71 13.08 5.63 7.51
CA LEU A 71 12.72 4.79 6.37
C LEU A 71 12.39 5.65 5.14
N PHE A 72 11.73 6.79 5.34
CA PHE A 72 11.48 7.74 4.27
C PHE A 72 12.77 8.37 3.73
N LEU A 73 13.77 8.67 4.58
CA LEU A 73 15.08 9.13 4.13
C LEU A 73 15.82 8.06 3.30
N HIS A 74 15.73 6.79 3.70
CA HIS A 74 16.27 5.68 2.89
C HIS A 74 15.59 5.58 1.54
N TRP A 75 14.25 5.68 1.51
CA TRP A 75 13.51 5.75 0.26
C TRP A 75 13.93 6.96 -0.58
N LEU A 76 14.16 8.13 0.02
CA LEU A 76 14.55 9.35 -0.68
C LEU A 76 15.96 9.25 -1.29
N LYS A 77 16.90 8.58 -0.61
CA LYS A 77 18.23 8.24 -1.16
C LYS A 77 18.10 7.31 -2.37
N HIS A 78 17.23 6.30 -2.28
CA HIS A 78 16.94 5.41 -3.39
C HIS A 78 16.27 6.17 -4.56
N PHE A 79 15.30 7.04 -4.26
CA PHE A 79 14.66 7.90 -5.25
C PHE A 79 15.67 8.79 -5.97
N LYS A 80 16.58 9.45 -5.23
CA LYS A 80 17.66 10.24 -5.82
C LYS A 80 18.48 9.41 -6.82
N LYS A 81 18.84 8.17 -6.46
CA LYS A 81 19.62 7.28 -7.34
C LYS A 81 18.94 7.01 -8.67
N HIS A 82 17.61 6.90 -8.70
CA HIS A 82 16.85 6.53 -9.89
C HIS A 82 16.29 7.74 -10.67
N ALA A 83 15.80 8.76 -9.98
CA ALA A 83 15.29 9.99 -10.60
C ALA A 83 16.41 10.97 -11.02
N ASN A 84 17.60 10.82 -10.43
CA ASN A 84 18.78 11.65 -10.65
C ASN A 84 18.50 13.18 -10.58
N PRO A 85 17.90 13.68 -9.48
CA PRO A 85 17.71 15.11 -9.29
C PRO A 85 19.05 15.81 -8.99
N SER A 86 19.12 17.08 -9.38
CA SER A 86 20.24 17.97 -9.04
C SER A 86 19.72 19.38 -8.76
N PRO A 87 20.52 20.28 -8.15
CA PRO A 87 20.12 21.67 -7.95
C PRO A 87 19.73 22.40 -9.26
N GLU A 88 20.33 21.97 -10.38
CA GLU A 88 20.03 22.45 -11.74
C GLU A 88 18.81 21.75 -12.35
N LYS A 89 18.62 20.45 -12.06
CA LYS A 89 17.49 19.62 -12.53
C LYS A 89 16.62 19.22 -11.34
N LYS A 90 15.79 20.16 -10.89
CA LYS A 90 14.92 19.95 -9.73
C LYS A 90 13.82 18.94 -10.03
N VAL A 91 13.47 18.14 -9.03
CA VAL A 91 12.35 17.20 -9.09
C VAL A 91 11.37 17.50 -7.97
N LEU A 92 10.09 17.64 -8.30
CA LEU A 92 9.01 17.85 -7.33
C LEU A 92 8.51 16.50 -6.81
N VAL A 93 8.46 16.35 -5.48
CA VAL A 93 7.87 15.20 -4.80
C VAL A 93 6.71 15.70 -3.94
N LEU A 94 5.52 15.20 -4.26
CA LEU A 94 4.29 15.49 -3.53
C LEU A 94 4.12 14.49 -2.38
N VAL A 95 3.94 14.97 -1.16
CA VAL A 95 3.82 14.12 0.05
C VAL A 95 2.62 14.54 0.90
N ASP A 96 1.98 13.61 1.61
CA ASP A 96 0.90 13.94 2.55
C ASP A 96 1.47 14.66 3.78
N ARG A 97 2.49 14.05 4.39
CA ARG A 97 3.24 14.58 5.54
C ARG A 97 4.69 14.10 5.46
N HIS A 98 5.61 14.91 5.95
CA HIS A 98 7.02 14.58 6.09
C HIS A 98 7.55 15.15 7.41
N SER A 99 8.61 14.54 7.93
CA SER A 99 9.31 15.05 9.10
C SER A 99 10.37 16.09 8.70
N SER A 100 10.63 17.04 9.59
CA SER A 100 11.54 18.17 9.33
C SER A 100 12.95 17.74 8.94
N HIS A 101 13.45 16.63 9.50
CA HIS A 101 14.81 16.12 9.23
C HIS A 101 15.02 15.60 7.80
N VAL A 102 13.97 15.40 7.02
CA VAL A 102 14.08 14.94 5.62
C VAL A 102 14.21 16.11 4.65
N LEU A 103 13.81 17.33 5.07
CA LEU A 103 13.87 18.54 4.24
C LEU A 103 15.30 18.99 3.92
N SER A 104 16.25 18.81 4.84
CA SER A 104 17.65 19.19 4.61
C SER A 104 18.25 18.41 3.43
N TYR A 105 18.13 17.08 3.49
CA TYR A 105 18.62 16.20 2.42
C TYR A 105 17.92 16.48 1.09
N ALA A 106 16.60 16.70 1.10
CA ALA A 106 15.86 16.99 -0.12
C ALA A 106 16.36 18.28 -0.80
N LYS A 107 16.56 19.36 -0.02
CA LYS A 107 17.06 20.65 -0.54
C LYS A 107 18.44 20.52 -1.17
N GLU A 108 19.37 19.85 -0.48
CA GLU A 108 20.75 19.64 -0.97
C GLU A 108 20.81 18.81 -2.26
N THR A 109 19.83 17.93 -2.48
CA THR A 109 19.79 17.02 -3.62
C THR A 109 18.93 17.51 -4.78
N GLY A 110 18.40 18.74 -4.72
CA GLY A 110 17.53 19.29 -5.77
C GLY A 110 16.10 18.72 -5.76
N ILE A 111 15.70 18.07 -4.67
CA ILE A 111 14.34 17.57 -4.48
C ILE A 111 13.51 18.65 -3.81
N VAL A 112 12.48 19.13 -4.51
CA VAL A 112 11.48 20.05 -3.96
C VAL A 112 10.37 19.20 -3.37
N MET A 113 10.18 19.27 -2.05
CA MET A 113 9.07 18.58 -1.39
C MET A 113 7.91 19.54 -1.18
N MET A 114 6.72 19.14 -1.62
CA MET A 114 5.48 19.87 -1.37
C MET A 114 4.53 18.97 -0.59
N SER A 115 4.07 19.47 0.56
CA SER A 115 3.08 18.77 1.38
C SER A 115 1.67 19.30 1.16
N PHE A 116 0.69 18.41 1.11
CA PHE A 116 -0.72 18.79 1.03
C PHE A 116 -1.25 19.30 2.37
N HIS A 117 -2.25 20.18 2.33
CA HIS A 117 -3.00 20.56 3.54
C HIS A 117 -3.72 19.32 4.09
N PRO A 118 -3.83 19.17 5.43
CA PRO A 118 -4.63 18.11 6.04
C PRO A 118 -6.02 17.98 5.39
N HIS A 119 -6.49 16.76 5.16
CA HIS A 119 -7.80 16.46 4.56
C HIS A 119 -7.98 16.77 3.07
N CYS A 120 -6.95 17.22 2.34
CA CYS A 120 -7.02 17.45 0.89
C CYS A 120 -6.56 16.26 0.03
N THR A 121 -6.13 15.17 0.66
CA THR A 121 -5.61 13.94 0.02
C THR A 121 -6.50 13.43 -1.11
N HIS A 122 -7.80 13.25 -0.85
CA HIS A 122 -8.78 12.72 -1.81
C HIS A 122 -9.02 13.60 -3.05
N ARG A 123 -8.57 14.87 -3.05
CA ARG A 123 -8.71 15.79 -4.18
C ARG A 123 -7.38 16.10 -4.87
N LEU A 124 -6.29 16.13 -4.10
CA LEU A 124 -4.99 16.60 -4.60
C LEU A 124 -3.97 15.49 -4.81
N GLN A 125 -4.17 14.29 -4.26
CA GLN A 125 -3.27 13.17 -4.50
C GLN A 125 -3.64 12.44 -5.79
N SER A 126 -2.89 12.72 -6.85
CA SER A 126 -3.09 12.12 -8.17
C SER A 126 -3.07 10.59 -8.13
N LEU A 127 -2.26 10.01 -7.24
CA LEU A 127 -2.23 8.56 -7.00
C LEU A 127 -3.57 8.01 -6.48
N ASP A 128 -4.19 8.68 -5.50
CA ASP A 128 -5.49 8.28 -4.94
C ASP A 128 -6.63 8.42 -5.96
N VAL A 129 -6.57 9.47 -6.79
CA VAL A 129 -7.63 9.78 -7.73
C VAL A 129 -7.60 8.89 -8.96
N THR A 130 -6.41 8.48 -9.43
CA THR A 130 -6.27 7.84 -10.76
C THR A 130 -5.45 6.57 -10.80
N PHE A 131 -4.52 6.34 -9.88
CA PHE A 131 -3.61 5.18 -9.96
C PHE A 131 -4.11 3.98 -9.13
N PHE A 132 -4.57 4.21 -7.89
CA PHE A 132 -4.91 3.09 -7.01
C PHE A 132 -6.18 2.33 -7.41
N ALA A 133 -7.16 3.00 -8.02
CA ALA A 133 -8.37 2.34 -8.52
C ALA A 133 -8.07 1.30 -9.63
N PRO A 134 -7.35 1.64 -10.73
CA PRO A 134 -6.97 0.66 -11.74
C PRO A 134 -5.99 -0.37 -11.18
N LEU A 135 -5.03 0.02 -10.34
CA LEU A 135 -4.11 -0.94 -9.71
C LEU A 135 -4.85 -2.03 -8.91
N LYS A 136 -5.81 -1.63 -8.06
CA LYS A 136 -6.64 -2.58 -7.30
C LYS A 136 -7.42 -3.51 -8.22
N THR A 137 -7.94 -2.98 -9.32
CA THR A 137 -8.70 -3.75 -10.31
C THR A 137 -7.81 -4.80 -10.97
N PHE A 138 -6.65 -4.41 -11.49
CA PHE A 138 -5.71 -5.33 -12.13
C PHE A 138 -5.15 -6.36 -11.13
N TYR A 139 -4.85 -5.92 -9.90
CA TYR A 139 -4.38 -6.82 -8.85
C TYR A 139 -5.40 -7.90 -8.52
N ASN A 140 -6.67 -7.54 -8.35
CA ASN A 140 -7.73 -8.51 -8.11
C ASN A 140 -7.90 -9.51 -9.29
N GLN A 141 -7.68 -9.05 -10.52
CA GLN A 141 -7.72 -9.92 -11.71
C GLN A 141 -6.56 -10.92 -11.72
N GLU A 142 -5.32 -10.47 -11.46
CA GLU A 142 -4.16 -11.39 -11.40
C GLU A 142 -4.26 -12.35 -10.22
N VAL A 143 -4.73 -11.90 -9.06
CA VAL A 143 -5.02 -12.79 -7.91
C VAL A 143 -6.05 -13.86 -8.30
N SER A 144 -7.15 -13.48 -8.95
CA SER A 144 -8.20 -14.41 -9.37
C SER A 144 -7.68 -15.43 -10.39
N LYS A 145 -6.86 -14.98 -11.33
CA LYS A 145 -6.20 -15.84 -12.32
C LYS A 145 -5.23 -16.81 -11.63
N TRP A 146 -4.42 -16.32 -10.69
CA TRP A 146 -3.46 -17.15 -9.95
C TRP A 146 -4.17 -18.25 -9.16
N LEU A 147 -5.26 -17.91 -8.45
CA LEU A 147 -6.07 -18.87 -7.69
C LEU A 147 -6.70 -19.94 -8.58
N ARG A 148 -7.16 -19.57 -9.79
CA ARG A 148 -7.69 -20.54 -10.75
C ARG A 148 -6.62 -21.52 -11.26
N THR A 149 -5.38 -21.06 -11.41
CA THR A 149 -4.25 -21.90 -11.83
C THR A 149 -3.64 -22.73 -10.70
N HIS A 150 -3.94 -22.40 -9.44
CA HIS A 150 -3.43 -23.08 -8.25
C HIS A 150 -4.57 -23.47 -7.29
N PRO A 151 -5.42 -24.45 -7.66
CA PRO A 151 -6.51 -24.90 -6.81
C PRO A 151 -6.02 -25.35 -5.43
N GLY A 152 -6.72 -24.95 -4.37
CA GLY A 152 -6.41 -25.32 -2.99
C GLY A 152 -5.24 -24.55 -2.36
N ARG A 153 -4.66 -23.56 -3.06
CA ARG A 153 -3.63 -22.69 -2.50
C ARG A 153 -4.17 -21.30 -2.18
N VAL A 154 -3.59 -20.67 -1.17
CA VAL A 154 -3.85 -19.28 -0.79
C VAL A 154 -2.70 -18.38 -1.27
N VAL A 155 -3.02 -17.12 -1.57
CA VAL A 155 -2.00 -16.11 -1.89
C VAL A 155 -1.32 -15.69 -0.60
N THR A 156 -0.03 -15.95 -0.49
CA THR A 156 0.80 -15.50 0.65
C THR A 156 1.61 -14.26 0.26
N GLN A 157 2.30 -13.65 1.24
CA GLN A 157 3.18 -12.51 0.99
C GLN A 157 4.27 -12.78 -0.08
N TYR A 158 4.68 -14.04 -0.24
CA TYR A 158 5.69 -14.43 -1.22
C TYR A 158 5.18 -14.28 -2.66
N GLN A 159 3.88 -14.45 -2.88
CA GLN A 159 3.27 -14.24 -4.19
C GLN A 159 2.83 -12.78 -4.41
N THR A 160 2.58 -12.02 -3.34
CA THR A 160 2.17 -10.62 -3.42
C THR A 160 3.12 -9.78 -4.26
N ALA A 161 4.44 -9.90 -4.05
CA ALA A 161 5.42 -9.12 -4.82
C ALA A 161 5.38 -9.44 -6.33
N THR A 162 5.27 -10.72 -6.68
CA THR A 162 5.18 -11.18 -8.08
C THR A 162 3.90 -10.68 -8.75
N LEU A 163 2.74 -10.89 -8.10
CA LEU A 163 1.45 -10.44 -8.61
C LEU A 163 1.37 -8.91 -8.70
N PHE A 164 2.00 -8.21 -7.76
CA PHE A 164 2.08 -6.75 -7.78
C PHE A 164 2.94 -6.26 -8.95
N SER A 165 4.09 -6.88 -9.21
CA SER A 165 4.98 -6.51 -10.32
C SER A 165 4.25 -6.55 -11.67
N GLU A 166 3.48 -7.61 -11.92
CA GLU A 166 2.71 -7.77 -13.17
C GLU A 166 1.59 -6.72 -13.31
N THR A 167 1.00 -6.29 -12.20
CA THR A 167 -0.16 -5.38 -12.21
C THR A 167 0.28 -3.92 -12.18
N TYR A 168 1.42 -3.64 -11.56
CA TYR A 168 2.02 -2.31 -11.51
C TYR A 168 2.26 -1.76 -12.91
N GLY A 169 2.86 -2.55 -13.82
CA GLY A 169 3.08 -2.12 -15.21
C GLY A 169 1.79 -1.81 -15.97
N LYS A 170 0.68 -2.50 -15.64
CA LYS A 170 -0.65 -2.24 -16.25
C LYS A 170 -1.29 -0.97 -15.72
N ALA A 171 -1.07 -0.65 -14.45
CA ALA A 171 -1.62 0.55 -13.81
C ALA A 171 -0.78 1.81 -14.07
N ALA A 172 0.55 1.67 -14.11
CA ALA A 172 1.52 2.77 -14.22
C ALA A 172 1.71 3.23 -15.67
N THR A 173 0.61 3.61 -16.32
CA THR A 173 0.64 4.12 -17.69
C THR A 173 0.80 5.65 -17.70
N ASN A 174 1.43 6.18 -18.75
CA ASN A 174 1.53 7.63 -18.95
C ASN A 174 0.15 8.30 -18.99
N GLN A 175 -0.85 7.62 -19.56
CA GLN A 175 -2.22 8.13 -19.61
C GLN A 175 -2.83 8.31 -18.22
N ASN A 176 -2.65 7.32 -17.34
CA ASN A 176 -3.12 7.42 -15.95
C ASN A 176 -2.38 8.53 -15.20
N ALA A 177 -1.07 8.68 -15.42
CA ALA A 177 -0.27 9.74 -14.82
C ALA A 177 -0.76 11.14 -15.25
N VAL A 178 -0.90 11.38 -16.56
CA VAL A 178 -1.35 12.66 -17.11
C VAL A 178 -2.78 12.98 -16.65
N SER A 179 -3.69 11.99 -16.71
CA SER A 179 -5.05 12.17 -16.20
C SER A 179 -5.09 12.44 -14.70
N GLY A 180 -4.15 11.90 -13.94
CA GLY A 180 -3.99 12.13 -12.52
C GLY A 180 -3.73 13.59 -12.21
N PHE A 181 -2.67 14.14 -12.79
CA PHE A 181 -2.27 15.54 -12.61
C PHE A 181 -3.37 16.51 -13.09
N ALA A 182 -3.92 16.28 -14.28
CA ALA A 182 -4.99 17.11 -14.83
C ALA A 182 -6.24 17.17 -13.92
N LYS A 183 -6.60 16.05 -13.27
CA LYS A 183 -7.77 15.98 -12.39
C LYS A 183 -7.52 16.56 -11.00
N THR A 184 -6.28 16.57 -10.53
CA THR A 184 -5.90 17.16 -9.25
C THR A 184 -5.55 18.63 -9.33
N GLU A 185 -5.60 19.23 -10.54
CA GLU A 185 -5.28 20.63 -10.80
C GLU A 185 -3.83 20.99 -10.36
N ILE A 186 -2.91 20.04 -10.54
CA ILE A 186 -1.46 20.16 -10.28
C ILE A 186 -0.73 19.95 -11.60
#